data_AF-A0A3N0YHQ0-F1
#
_entry.id   AF-A0A3N0YHQ0-F1
#
_cell.length_a   1.000
_cell.length_b   1.000
_cell.length_c   1.000
_cell.angle_alpha   90.00
_cell.angle_beta   90.00
_cell.angle_gamma   90.00
#
_symmetry.space_group_name_H-M   'P 1'
#
loop_
_entity.id
_entity.type
_entity.pdbx_description
1 polymer ?
#
loop_
_entity_poly.entity_id
_entity_poly.type
_entity_poly.pdbx_seq_one_letter_code
_entity_poly.pdbx_strand_id
1 'polypeptide(L)'
;MRKTARAVSARGQRELVTTCRVELLLKQHSTRPMHVADVAQRINLATALHMDIYKCLLDFRDSPISGLQVTPAQLLMGHRLKSILPVSSRKLMPQPTVQGRDELVARQQQMACYYNRGKRELPSLQPGESCRIR
;
A
#
# COMPACT_ATOMS: atom_id res chain seq x y z
N MET A 1 4.55 15.98 -33.56
CA MET A 1 3.79 14.85 -34.17
C MET A 1 2.98 14.18 -33.07
N ARG A 2 1.64 14.31 -33.08
CA ARG A 2 0.75 13.76 -32.06
C ARG A 2 0.22 12.40 -32.56
N LYS A 3 0.54 11.31 -31.86
CA LYS A 3 -0.03 10.00 -32.17
C LYS A 3 -1.40 9.90 -31.47
N THR A 4 -2.49 10.00 -32.23
CA THR A 4 -3.86 9.76 -31.78
C THR A 4 -4.25 8.33 -32.15
N ALA A 5 -4.53 7.49 -31.16
CA ALA A 5 -5.08 6.16 -31.40
C ALA A 5 -6.61 6.25 -31.46
N ARG A 6 -7.22 5.66 -32.49
CA ARG A 6 -8.67 5.56 -32.71
C ARG A 6 -9.05 4.09 -32.59
N ALA A 7 -9.99 3.72 -31.71
CA ALA A 7 -10.45 2.34 -31.57
C ALA A 7 -11.89 2.18 -32.09
N VAL A 8 -12.15 1.02 -32.69
CA VAL A 8 -13.28 0.65 -33.54
C VAL A 8 -14.47 0.06 -32.75
N SER A 9 -15.65 0.23 -33.34
CA SER A 9 -17.01 -0.17 -32.93
C SER A 9 -17.22 -1.59 -32.37
N ALA A 10 -17.91 -1.62 -31.22
CA ALA A 10 -18.99 -2.52 -30.76
C ALA A 10 -19.25 -3.85 -31.49
N ARG A 11 -18.63 -4.96 -31.05
CA ARG A 11 -19.12 -6.34 -31.28
C ARG A 11 -18.80 -7.33 -30.13
N GLY A 12 -18.80 -6.87 -28.87
CA GLY A 12 -18.41 -7.69 -27.71
C GLY A 12 -19.26 -7.51 -26.46
N GLN A 13 -20.55 -7.23 -26.57
CA GLN A 13 -21.45 -7.00 -25.42
C GLN A 13 -21.94 -8.29 -24.74
N ARG A 14 -21.14 -9.36 -24.68
CA ARG A 14 -21.53 -10.63 -24.04
C ARG A 14 -20.62 -11.09 -22.88
N GLU A 15 -19.65 -10.28 -22.46
CA GLU A 15 -18.80 -10.58 -21.29
C GLU A 15 -19.03 -9.62 -20.09
N LEU A 16 -20.23 -9.02 -20.00
CA LEU A 16 -20.54 -7.99 -19.01
C LEU A 16 -20.87 -8.50 -17.59
N VAL A 17 -20.55 -9.75 -17.23
CA VAL A 17 -20.88 -10.30 -15.90
C VAL A 17 -19.65 -10.71 -15.07
N THR A 18 -18.44 -10.72 -15.64
CA THR A 18 -17.22 -11.10 -14.89
C THR A 18 -16.28 -9.94 -14.57
N THR A 19 -16.49 -8.75 -15.12
CA THR A 19 -15.57 -7.60 -14.94
C THR A 19 -15.79 -6.80 -13.65
N CYS A 20 -16.91 -7.00 -12.94
CA CYS A 20 -17.19 -6.28 -11.68
C CYS A 20 -16.34 -6.72 -10.47
N ARG A 21 -15.52 -7.76 -10.58
CA ARG A 21 -14.65 -8.20 -9.47
C ARG A 21 -13.28 -7.52 -9.45
N VAL A 22 -12.86 -6.89 -10.56
CA VAL A 22 -11.54 -6.22 -10.65
C VAL A 22 -11.63 -4.72 -10.39
N GLU A 23 -12.77 -4.07 -10.67
CA GLU A 23 -12.93 -2.62 -10.40
C GLU A 23 -12.93 -2.26 -8.90
N LEU A 24 -13.27 -3.22 -8.03
CA LEU A 24 -13.20 -3.02 -6.58
C LEU A 24 -11.76 -2.97 -6.04
N LEU A 25 -10.77 -3.42 -6.81
CA LEU A 25 -9.35 -3.37 -6.43
C LEU A 25 -8.67 -2.05 -6.81
N LEU A 26 -9.16 -1.33 -7.83
CA LEU A 26 -8.52 -0.08 -8.28
C LEU A 26 -8.89 1.14 -7.43
N LYS A 27 -9.90 1.06 -6.56
CA LYS A 27 -10.15 2.08 -5.51
C LYS A 27 -9.18 1.98 -4.33
N GLN A 28 -8.32 0.97 -4.27
CA GLN A 28 -7.34 0.80 -3.18
C GLN A 28 -6.08 1.66 -3.32
N HIS A 29 -5.92 2.42 -4.41
CA HIS A 29 -4.67 3.11 -4.71
C HIS A 29 -4.68 4.64 -4.56
N SER A 30 -5.78 5.28 -4.11
CA SER A 30 -5.82 6.76 -4.00
C SER A 30 -5.13 7.32 -2.74
N THR A 31 -4.93 6.50 -1.71
CA THR A 31 -4.24 6.89 -0.48
C THR A 31 -3.02 6.01 -0.30
N ARG A 32 -1.82 6.56 -0.52
CA ARG A 32 -0.58 5.88 -0.15
C ARG A 32 -0.67 5.55 1.35
N PRO A 33 -0.74 4.29 1.77
CA PRO A 33 -0.67 3.98 3.18
C PRO A 33 0.70 4.46 3.66
N MET A 34 0.73 5.28 4.72
CA MET A 34 1.96 5.90 5.29
C MET A 34 3.16 4.94 5.33
N HIS A 35 2.88 3.67 5.61
CA HIS A 35 3.86 2.59 5.68
C HIS A 35 4.59 2.32 4.35
N VAL A 36 3.94 2.43 3.20
CA VAL A 36 4.57 2.19 1.88
C VAL A 36 5.49 3.35 1.49
N ALA A 37 5.16 4.58 1.90
CA ALA A 37 6.05 5.72 1.71
C ALA A 37 7.32 5.60 2.55
N ASP A 38 7.20 5.10 3.79
CA ASP A 38 8.34 4.87 4.68
C ASP A 38 9.30 3.80 4.13
N VAL A 39 8.78 2.70 3.57
CA VAL A 39 9.61 1.70 2.86
C VAL A 39 10.39 2.34 1.72
N ALA A 40 9.73 3.12 0.87
CA ALA A 40 10.36 3.77 -0.26
C ALA A 40 11.47 4.73 0.19
N GLN A 41 11.22 5.50 1.25
CA GLN A 41 12.21 6.40 1.84
C GLN A 41 13.43 5.63 2.34
N ARG A 42 13.22 4.52 3.06
CA ARG A 42 14.30 3.67 3.57
C ARG A 42 15.12 3.00 2.46
N ILE A 43 14.46 2.55 1.39
CA ILE A 43 15.14 2.01 0.21
C ILE A 43 15.99 3.09 -0.46
N ASN A 44 15.43 4.27 -0.70
CA ASN A 44 16.16 5.38 -1.32
C ASN A 44 17.38 5.80 -0.48
N LEU A 45 17.24 5.79 0.85
CA LEU A 45 18.34 6.05 1.78
C LEU A 45 19.40 4.94 1.68
N ALA A 46 19.01 3.67 1.67
CA ALA A 46 19.94 2.55 1.52
C ALA A 46 20.71 2.61 0.20
N THR A 47 20.03 2.97 -0.91
CA THR A 47 20.68 3.15 -2.20
C THR A 47 21.67 4.31 -2.21
N ALA A 48 21.34 5.42 -1.54
CA ALA A 48 22.23 6.58 -1.43
C ALA A 48 23.47 6.30 -0.56
N LEU A 49 23.32 5.44 0.45
CA LEU A 49 24.40 5.05 1.37
C LEU A 49 25.16 3.79 0.93
N HIS A 50 24.85 3.23 -0.25
CA HIS A 50 25.41 1.96 -0.74
C HIS A 50 25.31 0.81 0.27
N MET A 51 24.23 0.79 1.06
CA MET A 51 23.94 -0.29 2.01
C MET A 51 23.16 -1.42 1.34
N ASP A 52 23.21 -2.60 1.94
CA ASP A 52 22.39 -3.73 1.52
C ASP A 52 20.88 -3.43 1.69
N ILE A 53 20.16 -3.45 0.57
CA ILE A 53 18.72 -3.19 0.50
C ILE A 53 17.94 -4.26 1.28
N TYR A 54 18.38 -5.52 1.26
CA TYR A 54 17.70 -6.60 1.97
C TYR A 54 17.76 -6.41 3.47
N LYS A 55 18.92 -5.98 3.98
CA LYS A 55 19.08 -5.63 5.39
C LYS A 55 18.19 -4.46 5.78
N CYS A 56 18.10 -3.42 4.96
CA CYS A 56 17.21 -2.29 5.19
C CYS A 56 15.72 -2.70 5.29
N LEU A 57 15.28 -3.61 4.41
CA LEU A 57 13.92 -4.17 4.44
C LEU A 57 13.66 -5.04 5.67
N LEU A 58 14.66 -5.81 6.12
CA LEU A 58 14.55 -6.60 7.35
C LEU A 58 14.40 -5.68 8.57
N ASP A 59 15.24 -4.66 8.67
CA ASP A 59 15.18 -3.67 9.74
C ASP A 59 13.83 -2.94 9.74
N PHE A 60 13.26 -2.67 8.55
CA PHE A 60 11.92 -2.10 8.43
C PHE A 60 10.84 -3.02 8.99
N ARG A 61 10.91 -4.31 8.67
CA ARG A 61 9.94 -5.29 9.17
C ARG A 61 10.03 -5.52 10.67
N ASP A 62 11.19 -5.25 11.28
CA ASP A 62 11.41 -5.36 12.72
C ASP A 62 11.18 -4.03 13.49
N SER A 63 11.16 -2.89 12.79
CA SER A 63 10.87 -1.60 13.41
C SER A 63 9.37 -1.48 13.76
N PRO A 64 9.00 -0.94 14.93
CA PRO A 64 7.60 -0.69 15.25
C PRO A 64 7.03 0.39 14.33
N ILE A 65 5.76 0.23 13.95
CA ILE A 65 5.06 1.23 13.15
C ILE A 65 4.83 2.47 14.03
N SER A 66 5.07 3.68 13.50
CA SER A 66 4.89 4.90 14.28
C SER A 66 3.48 5.00 14.90
N GLY A 67 3.46 5.14 16.23
CA GLY A 67 2.24 5.19 17.04
C GLY A 67 1.56 3.83 17.29
N LEU A 68 2.09 2.71 16.79
CA LEU A 68 1.61 1.35 17.08
C LEU A 68 2.75 0.56 17.74
N GLN A 69 2.47 -0.19 18.81
CA GLN A 69 3.50 -1.01 19.48
C GLN A 69 3.81 -2.34 18.76
N VAL A 70 3.29 -2.49 17.53
CA VAL A 70 3.44 -3.68 16.70
C VAL A 70 4.37 -3.43 15.52
N THR A 71 5.12 -4.45 15.16
CA THR A 71 6.01 -4.43 14.00
C THR A 71 5.30 -4.98 12.76
N PRO A 72 5.74 -4.62 11.54
CA PRO A 72 5.14 -5.14 10.32
C PRO A 72 5.25 -6.67 10.20
N ALA A 73 6.37 -7.26 10.63
CA ALA A 73 6.55 -8.72 10.69
C ALA A 73 5.51 -9.37 11.61
N GLN A 74 5.23 -8.75 12.75
CA GLN A 74 4.25 -9.24 13.71
C GLN A 74 2.85 -9.18 13.11
N LEU A 75 2.46 -8.10 12.45
CA LEU A 75 1.15 -7.99 11.77
C LEU A 75 0.96 -9.01 10.64
N LEU A 76 2.04 -9.38 9.94
CA LEU A 76 1.99 -10.30 8.81
C LEU A 76 2.08 -11.77 9.25
N MET A 77 3.00 -12.10 10.16
CA MET A 77 3.41 -13.47 10.49
C MET A 77 3.20 -13.85 11.96
N GLY A 78 2.72 -12.93 12.79
CA GLY A 78 2.43 -13.19 14.20
C GLY A 78 3.63 -13.19 15.15
N HIS A 79 4.87 -13.06 14.66
CA HIS A 79 6.08 -13.08 15.48
C HIS A 79 7.05 -11.94 15.11
N ARG A 80 8.01 -11.65 16.00
CA ARG A 80 9.09 -10.68 15.74
C ARG A 80 10.28 -11.36 15.05
N LEU A 81 11.02 -10.58 14.26
CA LEU A 81 12.23 -11.06 13.62
C LEU A 81 13.39 -11.10 14.62
N LYS A 82 14.43 -11.88 14.30
CA LYS A 82 15.67 -11.86 15.06
C LYS A 82 16.45 -10.60 14.70
N SER A 83 16.73 -9.76 15.68
CA SER A 83 17.59 -8.59 15.52
C SER A 83 19.01 -8.89 15.99
N ILE A 84 19.93 -7.94 15.77
CA ILE A 84 21.33 -8.03 16.20
C ILE A 84 21.43 -8.02 17.74
N LEU A 85 20.45 -7.40 18.41
CA LEU A 85 20.40 -7.34 19.86
C LEU A 85 19.85 -8.67 20.42
N PRO A 86 20.37 -9.14 21.56
CA PRO A 86 19.82 -10.33 22.19
C PRO A 86 18.37 -10.08 22.61
N VAL A 87 17.43 -10.79 21.99
CA VAL A 87 16.00 -10.76 22.31
C VAL A 87 15.61 -12.06 23.00
N SER A 88 14.78 -11.98 24.04
CA SER A 88 14.21 -13.15 24.71
C SER A 88 13.50 -14.07 23.71
N SER A 89 13.78 -15.38 23.77
CA SER A 89 13.17 -16.41 22.93
C SER A 89 11.65 -16.37 22.95
N ARG A 90 11.04 -16.00 24.09
CA ARG A 90 9.59 -15.85 24.25
C ARG A 90 8.99 -14.80 23.31
N LYS A 91 9.72 -13.74 22.97
CA LYS A 91 9.26 -12.67 22.06
C LYS A 91 9.37 -13.05 20.58
N LEU A 92 10.15 -14.08 20.27
CA LEU A 92 10.29 -14.64 18.92
C LEU A 92 9.20 -15.66 18.60
N MET A 93 8.47 -16.15 19.61
CA MET A 93 7.35 -17.05 19.41
C MET A 93 6.14 -16.30 18.85
N PRO A 94 5.36 -16.93 17.95
CA PRO A 94 4.17 -16.31 17.40
C PRO A 94 3.12 -16.06 18.49
N GLN A 95 2.61 -14.83 18.52
CA GLN A 95 1.52 -14.42 19.39
C GLN A 95 0.19 -14.57 18.62
N PRO A 96 -0.77 -15.34 19.14
CA PRO A 96 -1.99 -15.70 18.41
C PRO A 96 -2.93 -14.51 18.14
N THR A 97 -2.81 -13.41 18.89
CA THR A 97 -3.62 -12.19 18.73
C THR A 97 -2.73 -10.99 18.50
N VAL A 98 -2.52 -10.62 17.23
CA VAL A 98 -1.87 -9.36 16.90
C VAL A 98 -2.94 -8.27 16.87
N GLN A 99 -3.18 -7.69 18.05
CA GLN A 99 -4.00 -6.49 18.20
C GLN A 99 -3.27 -5.34 17.49
N GLY A 100 -3.93 -4.70 16.51
CA GLY A 100 -3.35 -3.57 15.78
C GLY A 100 -3.77 -3.47 14.32
N ARG A 101 -4.30 -4.54 13.71
CA ARG A 101 -4.86 -4.44 12.34
C ARG A 101 -6.02 -3.46 12.27
N ASP A 102 -6.96 -3.55 13.19
CA ASP A 102 -8.15 -2.67 13.22
C ASP A 102 -7.77 -1.21 13.48
N GLU A 103 -6.83 -0.96 14.40
CA GLU A 103 -6.30 0.38 14.66
C GLU A 103 -5.60 0.96 13.42
N LEU A 104 -4.86 0.12 12.70
CA LEU A 104 -4.16 0.52 11.48
C LEU A 104 -5.18 0.88 10.39
N VAL A 105 -6.25 0.10 10.23
CA VAL A 105 -7.35 0.40 9.31
C VAL A 105 -8.06 1.70 9.71
N ALA A 106 -8.41 1.88 10.98
CA ALA A 106 -9.02 3.11 11.48
C ALA A 106 -8.15 4.34 11.20
N ARG A 107 -6.83 4.24 11.39
CA ARG A 107 -5.89 5.32 11.04
C ARG A 107 -5.86 5.61 9.55
N GLN A 108 -5.83 4.59 8.70
CA GLN A 108 -5.89 4.79 7.26
C GLN A 108 -7.16 5.52 6.85
N GLN A 109 -8.30 5.16 7.44
CA GLN A 109 -9.58 5.84 7.20
C GLN A 109 -9.54 7.30 7.64
N GLN A 110 -9.03 7.59 8.85
CA GLN A 110 -8.85 8.97 9.31
C GLN A 110 -7.96 9.78 8.37
N MET A 111 -6.79 9.24 7.99
CA MET A 111 -5.89 9.89 7.05
C MET A 111 -6.56 10.14 5.69
N ALA A 112 -7.34 9.19 5.19
CA ALA A 112 -8.11 9.35 3.97
C ALA A 112 -9.14 10.47 4.12
N CYS A 113 -9.86 10.54 5.25
CA CYS A 113 -10.79 11.64 5.52
C CYS A 113 -10.07 12.98 5.49
N TYR A 114 -8.95 13.15 6.19
CA TYR A 114 -8.20 14.41 6.21
C TYR A 114 -7.66 14.80 4.83
N TYR A 115 -7.05 13.86 4.11
CA TYR A 115 -6.46 14.11 2.79
C TYR A 115 -7.53 14.40 1.72
N ASN A 116 -8.70 13.79 1.82
CA ASN A 116 -9.80 13.95 0.86
C ASN A 116 -10.70 15.16 1.15
N ARG A 117 -10.55 15.87 2.28
CA ARG A 117 -11.38 17.04 2.66
C ARG A 117 -11.50 18.14 1.60
N GLY A 118 -10.48 18.28 0.74
CA GLY A 118 -10.46 19.30 -0.32
C GLY A 118 -10.56 18.74 -1.74
N LYS A 119 -10.80 17.44 -1.91
CA LYS A 119 -10.84 16.81 -3.23
C LYS A 119 -12.23 16.96 -3.85
N ARG A 120 -12.27 17.47 -5.08
CA ARG A 120 -13.47 17.43 -5.92
C ARG A 120 -13.55 16.06 -6.57
N GLU A 121 -14.74 15.46 -6.55
CA GLU A 121 -14.98 14.22 -7.28
C GLU A 121 -14.72 14.46 -8.77
N LEU A 122 -13.95 13.56 -9.38
CA LEU A 122 -13.71 13.63 -10.82
C LEU A 122 -15.04 13.35 -11.54
N PRO A 123 -15.43 14.15 -12.55
CA PRO A 123 -16.59 13.84 -13.36
C PRO A 123 -16.39 12.47 -14.04
N SER A 124 -17.49 11.73 -14.19
CA SER A 124 -17.46 10.43 -14.86
C SER A 124 -16.97 10.60 -16.29
N LEU A 125 -15.89 9.90 -16.64
CA LEU A 125 -15.33 9.91 -17.98
C LEU A 125 -16.21 9.11 -18.92
N GLN A 126 -16.52 9.68 -20.08
CA GLN A 126 -17.27 8.99 -21.12
C GLN A 126 -16.33 8.26 -22.08
N PRO A 127 -16.72 7.08 -22.61
CA PRO A 127 -15.89 6.35 -23.57
C PRO A 127 -15.66 7.21 -24.82
N GLY A 128 -14.40 7.58 -25.07
CA GLY A 128 -13.99 8.46 -26.18
C GLY A 128 -13.40 9.81 -25.76
N GLU A 129 -13.47 10.18 -24.47
CA GLU A 129 -12.84 11.40 -23.96
C GLU A 129 -11.31 11.28 -23.85
N SER A 130 -10.60 12.29 -24.36
CA SER A 130 -9.14 12.35 -24.31
C SER A 130 -8.65 12.75 -22.92
N CYS A 131 -8.22 11.77 -22.13
CA CYS A 131 -7.56 12.00 -20.85
C CYS A 131 -6.05 12.21 -21.03
N ARG A 132 -5.50 13.24 -20.38
CA ARG A 132 -4.05 13.47 -20.35
C ARG A 132 -3.46 12.79 -19.11
N ILE A 133 -2.75 11.70 -19.32
CA ILE A 133 -2.00 10.99 -18.27
C ILE A 133 -0.69 11.77 -18.03
N ARG A 134 -0.37 12.06 -16.77
CA ARG A 134 0.90 12.67 -16.35
C ARG A 134 1.81 11.60 -15.76
#